data_AF-A0A6V7UWB1-F1
#
_entry.id   AF-A0A6V7UWB1-F1
#
_cell.length_a   1.000
_cell.length_b   1.000
_cell.length_c   1.000
_cell.angle_alpha   90.00
_cell.angle_beta   90.00
_cell.angle_gamma   90.00
#
_symmetry.space_group_name_H-M   'P 1'
#
loop_
_entity.id
_entity.type
_entity.pdbx_description
1 polymer ?
#
loop_
_entity_poly.entity_id
_entity_poly.type
_entity_poly.pdbx_seq_one_letter_code
_entity_poly.pdbx_strand_id
1 'polypeptide(L)'
;MSIKLCDEEINAKLQKDGDSALHIAAIRGHLECLESLLENGAQVDLQNQSGQTALHMALSRGHVDIAILLLGRGCNSTIQDQNGDTPLHLAAEKGLFTIAQTICQLNIPIDIQNSQGLSPLHVAARFGSIEIVRCLCLAGLMYI
;
A
#
# COMPACT_ATOMS: atom_id res chain seq x y z
N MET A 1 -2.00 -25.93 -19.30
CA MET A 1 -3.14 -25.24 -19.95
C MET A 1 -3.58 -24.18 -18.96
N SER A 2 -3.01 -22.99 -19.06
CA SER A 2 -3.27 -21.91 -18.10
C SER A 2 -4.62 -21.30 -18.46
N ILE A 3 -5.62 -21.50 -17.60
CA ILE A 3 -6.90 -20.79 -17.69
C ILE A 3 -6.58 -19.34 -17.32
N LYS A 4 -6.25 -18.54 -18.33
CA LYS A 4 -6.18 -17.09 -18.17
C LYS A 4 -7.62 -16.65 -17.90
N LEU A 5 -7.90 -16.14 -16.70
CA LEU A 5 -9.11 -15.36 -16.47
C LEU A 5 -9.12 -14.24 -17.52
N CYS A 6 -10.27 -13.98 -18.15
CA CYS A 6 -10.36 -12.88 -19.11
C CYS A 6 -10.00 -11.57 -18.38
N ASP A 7 -9.17 -10.73 -19.01
CA ASP A 7 -8.64 -9.50 -18.41
C ASP A 7 -9.73 -8.54 -17.85
N GLU A 8 -10.96 -8.69 -18.35
CA GLU A 8 -12.15 -7.95 -17.89
C GLU A 8 -12.66 -8.38 -16.51
N GLU A 9 -12.61 -9.67 -16.18
CA GLU A 9 -13.12 -10.19 -14.91
C GLU A 9 -12.08 -10.09 -13.79
N ILE A 10 -10.80 -10.32 -14.08
CA ILE A 10 -9.72 -10.24 -13.09
C ILE A 10 -9.61 -8.85 -12.44
N ASN A 11 -9.98 -7.80 -13.19
CA ASN A 11 -9.95 -6.40 -12.75
C ASN A 11 -11.35 -5.82 -12.51
N ALA A 12 -12.41 -6.63 -12.61
CA ALA A 12 -13.77 -6.16 -12.37
C ALA A 12 -13.91 -5.63 -10.95
N LYS A 13 -14.68 -4.53 -10.82
CA LYS A 13 -14.96 -3.86 -9.55
C LYS A 13 -16.38 -4.16 -9.10
N LEU A 14 -16.54 -4.49 -7.81
CA LEU A 14 -17.85 -4.61 -7.19
C LEU A 14 -18.57 -3.26 -7.17
N GLN A 15 -19.89 -3.25 -7.40
CA GLN A 15 -20.68 -2.01 -7.50
C GLN A 15 -20.68 -1.18 -6.22
N LYS A 16 -20.65 -1.84 -5.05
CA LYS A 16 -20.86 -1.19 -3.77
C LYS A 16 -19.64 -0.38 -3.29
N ASP A 17 -18.46 -0.98 -3.33
CA ASP A 17 -17.24 -0.41 -2.75
C ASP A 17 -16.13 -0.21 -3.80
N GLY A 18 -16.33 -0.68 -5.03
CA GLY A 18 -15.33 -0.64 -6.10
C GLY A 18 -14.19 -1.64 -5.94
N ASP A 19 -14.27 -2.55 -4.97
CA ASP A 19 -13.23 -3.55 -4.71
C ASP A 19 -13.14 -4.55 -5.87
N SER A 20 -11.92 -4.89 -6.25
CA SER A 20 -11.63 -6.01 -7.16
C SER A 20 -11.24 -7.28 -6.38
N ALA A 21 -11.04 -8.39 -7.08
CA ALA A 21 -10.53 -9.61 -6.46
C ALA A 21 -9.20 -9.38 -5.71
N LEU A 22 -8.31 -8.53 -6.25
CA LEU A 22 -7.03 -8.19 -5.62
C LEU A 22 -7.22 -7.43 -4.29
N HIS A 23 -8.16 -6.48 -4.26
CA HIS A 23 -8.54 -5.76 -3.04
C HIS A 23 -9.04 -6.72 -1.95
N ILE A 24 -9.92 -7.65 -2.33
CA ILE A 24 -10.51 -8.63 -1.42
C ILE A 24 -9.43 -9.57 -0.88
N ALA A 25 -8.54 -10.09 -1.73
CA ALA A 25 -7.44 -10.94 -1.30
C ALA A 25 -6.51 -10.20 -0.32
N ALA A 26 -6.20 -8.94 -0.62
CA ALA A 26 -5.33 -8.11 0.20
C ALA A 26 -5.92 -7.81 1.59
N ILE A 27 -7.20 -7.41 1.69
CA ILE A 27 -7.82 -7.12 2.99
C ILE A 27 -8.04 -8.39 3.84
N ARG A 28 -8.22 -9.55 3.19
CA ARG A 28 -8.46 -10.83 3.87
C ARG A 28 -7.18 -11.55 4.28
N GLY A 29 -6.01 -11.16 3.78
CA GLY A 29 -4.75 -11.84 4.10
C GLY A 29 -4.53 -13.13 3.30
N HIS A 30 -5.15 -13.27 2.13
CA HIS A 30 -5.03 -14.48 1.31
C HIS A 30 -3.86 -14.35 0.32
N LEU A 31 -2.64 -14.64 0.79
CA LEU A 31 -1.41 -14.46 0.04
C LEU A 31 -1.39 -15.26 -1.27
N GLU A 32 -1.73 -16.55 -1.25
CA GLU A 32 -1.69 -17.42 -2.43
C GLU A 32 -2.72 -17.00 -3.49
N CYS A 33 -3.89 -16.52 -3.05
CA CYS A 33 -4.87 -15.95 -3.96
C CYS A 33 -4.33 -14.67 -4.60
N LEU A 34 -3.71 -13.79 -3.81
CA LEU A 34 -3.14 -12.54 -4.30
C LEU A 34 -2.02 -12.78 -5.32
N GLU A 35 -1.14 -13.74 -5.07
CA GLU A 35 -0.10 -14.20 -6.02
C GLU A 35 -0.70 -14.65 -7.34
N SER A 36 -1.66 -15.58 -7.28
CA SER A 36 -2.32 -16.12 -8.47
C SER A 36 -3.03 -15.02 -9.27
N LEU A 37 -3.68 -14.07 -8.60
CA LEU A 37 -4.33 -12.93 -9.27
C LEU A 37 -3.30 -12.06 -10.02
N LEU A 38 -2.17 -11.75 -9.39
CA LEU A 38 -1.10 -10.94 -10.01
C LEU A 38 -0.44 -11.66 -11.18
N GLU A 39 -0.25 -12.98 -11.10
CA GLU A 39 0.25 -13.81 -12.20
C GLU A 39 -0.71 -13.86 -13.40
N ASN A 40 -2.00 -13.73 -13.14
CA ASN A 40 -3.05 -13.72 -14.15
C ASN A 40 -3.43 -12.31 -14.64
N GLY A 41 -2.63 -11.28 -14.31
CA GLY A 41 -2.81 -9.94 -14.89
C GLY A 41 -3.69 -8.98 -14.08
N ALA A 42 -3.91 -9.25 -12.78
CA ALA A 42 -4.53 -8.27 -11.90
C ALA A 42 -3.69 -6.97 -11.84
N GLN A 43 -4.36 -5.82 -11.97
CA GLN A 43 -3.74 -4.50 -11.88
C GLN A 43 -3.39 -4.19 -10.43
N VAL A 44 -2.09 -4.08 -10.14
CA VAL A 44 -1.55 -3.88 -8.79
C VAL A 44 -1.97 -2.54 -8.17
N ASP A 45 -2.11 -1.50 -8.99
CA ASP A 45 -2.40 -0.12 -8.58
C ASP A 45 -3.87 0.26 -8.78
N LEU A 46 -4.74 -0.71 -9.04
CA LEU A 46 -6.17 -0.44 -9.19
C LEU A 46 -6.72 0.17 -7.89
N GLN A 47 -7.42 1.30 -7.99
CA GLN A 47 -8.06 1.95 -6.84
C GLN A 47 -9.55 1.58 -6.74
N ASN A 48 -10.03 1.29 -5.53
CA ASN A 48 -11.46 1.15 -5.24
C ASN A 48 -12.15 2.54 -5.13
N GLN A 49 -13.43 2.58 -4.75
CA GLN A 49 -14.19 3.85 -4.68
C GLN A 49 -13.67 4.80 -3.58
N SER A 50 -12.97 4.28 -2.58
CA SER A 50 -12.31 5.07 -1.53
C SER A 50 -10.87 5.46 -1.89
N GLY A 51 -10.46 5.28 -3.16
CA GLY A 51 -9.10 5.58 -3.61
C GLY A 51 -8.05 4.60 -3.08
N GLN A 52 -8.45 3.53 -2.39
CA GLN A 52 -7.52 2.58 -1.80
C GLN A 52 -7.05 1.59 -2.87
N THR A 53 -5.77 1.28 -2.85
CA THR A 53 -5.20 0.14 -3.60
C THR A 53 -5.17 -1.12 -2.73
N ALA A 54 -4.84 -2.27 -3.32
CA ALA A 54 -4.58 -3.50 -2.57
C ALA A 54 -3.54 -3.29 -1.45
N LEU A 55 -2.50 -2.46 -1.68
CA LEU A 55 -1.48 -2.16 -0.67
C LEU A 55 -2.08 -1.39 0.52
N HIS A 56 -2.95 -0.40 0.28
CA HIS A 56 -3.64 0.32 1.36
C HIS A 56 -4.44 -0.64 2.24
N MET A 57 -5.19 -1.55 1.60
CA MET A 57 -6.01 -2.52 2.32
C MET A 57 -5.18 -3.50 3.15
N ALA A 58 -4.09 -4.02 2.60
CA ALA A 58 -3.17 -4.90 3.33
C ALA A 58 -2.60 -4.21 4.58
N LEU A 59 -2.12 -2.97 4.42
CA LEU A 59 -1.55 -2.19 5.53
C LEU A 59 -2.60 -1.81 6.59
N SER A 60 -3.83 -1.50 6.18
CA SER A 60 -4.92 -1.20 7.11
C SER A 60 -5.22 -2.36 8.06
N ARG A 61 -4.92 -3.60 7.64
CA ARG A 61 -5.10 -4.84 8.40
C ARG A 61 -3.82 -5.43 8.97
N GLY A 62 -2.66 -4.84 8.68
CA GLY A 62 -1.36 -5.32 9.15
C GLY A 62 -0.84 -6.58 8.43
N HIS A 63 -1.32 -6.88 7.22
CA HIS A 63 -0.86 -8.02 6.42
C HIS A 63 0.49 -7.70 5.74
N VAL A 64 1.57 -7.83 6.51
CA VAL A 64 2.94 -7.44 6.13
C VAL A 64 3.47 -8.25 4.96
N ASP A 65 3.20 -9.54 4.93
CA ASP A 65 3.57 -10.47 3.85
C ASP A 65 2.99 -10.05 2.50
N ILE A 66 1.70 -9.75 2.45
CA ILE A 66 1.03 -9.22 1.26
C ILE A 66 1.62 -7.86 0.86
N ALA A 67 1.86 -6.97 1.83
CA ALA A 67 2.41 -5.66 1.55
C ALA A 67 3.83 -5.75 0.95
N ILE A 68 4.69 -6.63 1.49
CA ILE A 68 6.02 -6.88 0.93
C ILE A 68 5.93 -7.43 -0.49
N LEU A 69 5.00 -8.35 -0.75
CA LEU A 69 4.80 -8.90 -2.09
C LEU A 69 4.38 -7.82 -3.09
N LEU A 70 3.40 -6.99 -2.74
CA LEU A 70 2.93 -5.90 -3.61
C LEU A 70 4.04 -4.88 -3.89
N LEU A 71 4.84 -4.51 -2.88
CA LEU A 71 6.02 -3.66 -3.05
C LEU A 71 7.06 -4.31 -3.97
N GLY A 72 7.31 -5.62 -3.83
CA GLY A 72 8.19 -6.39 -4.70
C GLY A 72 7.71 -6.48 -6.15
N ARG A 73 6.41 -6.30 -6.41
CA ARG A 73 5.82 -6.19 -7.75
C ARG A 73 5.87 -4.76 -8.33
N GLY A 74 6.47 -3.80 -7.62
CA GLY A 74 6.67 -2.44 -8.09
C GLY A 74 5.41 -1.59 -8.10
N CYS A 75 4.47 -1.83 -7.17
CA CYS A 75 3.28 -0.99 -7.02
C CYS A 75 3.64 0.48 -6.75
N ASN A 76 2.80 1.39 -7.21
CA ASN A 76 2.94 2.81 -6.93
C ASN A 76 2.56 3.12 -5.47
N SER A 77 3.58 3.27 -4.63
CA SER A 77 3.45 3.59 -3.20
C SER A 77 3.28 5.08 -2.90
N THR A 78 3.08 5.93 -3.91
CA THR A 78 2.71 7.35 -3.73
C THR A 78 1.22 7.62 -3.93
N ILE A 79 0.43 6.60 -4.32
CA ILE A 79 -1.03 6.74 -4.47
C ILE A 79 -1.63 7.12 -3.12
N GLN A 80 -2.54 8.10 -3.15
CA GLN A 80 -3.28 8.56 -1.99
C GLN A 80 -4.70 7.99 -2.00
N ASP A 81 -5.18 7.56 -0.84
CA ASP A 81 -6.59 7.22 -0.64
C ASP A 81 -7.46 8.49 -0.48
N GLN A 82 -8.75 8.31 -0.21
CA GLN A 82 -9.71 9.42 -0.01
C GLN A 82 -9.34 10.37 1.14
N ASN A 83 -8.54 9.94 2.12
CA ASN A 83 -8.05 10.78 3.21
C ASN A 83 -6.75 11.50 2.85
N GLY A 84 -6.22 11.27 1.65
CA GLY A 84 -4.90 11.72 1.24
C GLY A 84 -3.77 10.85 1.80
N ASP A 85 -4.08 9.74 2.46
CA ASP A 85 -3.06 8.91 3.08
C ASP A 85 -2.40 8.02 2.01
N THR A 86 -1.07 8.04 1.97
CA THR A 86 -0.27 7.10 1.18
C THR A 86 -0.03 5.81 2.00
N PRO A 87 0.45 4.71 1.38
CA PRO A 87 0.90 3.53 2.10
C PRO A 87 1.90 3.83 3.23
N LEU A 88 2.75 4.84 3.08
CA LEU A 88 3.71 5.24 4.11
C LEU A 88 3.04 5.91 5.33
N HIS A 89 1.93 6.63 5.13
CA HIS A 89 1.11 7.14 6.25
C HIS A 89 0.53 5.98 7.05
N LEU A 90 -0.05 4.98 6.37
CA LEU A 90 -0.62 3.80 7.02
C LEU A 90 0.45 2.98 7.75
N ALA A 91 1.62 2.79 7.15
CA ALA A 91 2.74 2.11 7.80
C ALA A 91 3.21 2.87 9.06
N ALA A 92 3.27 4.20 8.99
CA ALA A 92 3.62 5.06 10.12
C ALA A 92 2.60 4.99 11.27
N GLU A 93 1.30 5.05 10.95
CA GLU A 93 0.20 4.91 11.92
C GLU A 93 0.24 3.55 12.62
N LYS A 94 0.44 2.47 11.85
CA LYS A 94 0.40 1.10 12.34
C LYS A 94 1.72 0.61 12.95
N GLY A 95 2.79 1.41 12.89
CA GLY A 95 4.11 1.01 13.39
C GLY A 95 4.78 -0.10 12.57
N LEU A 96 4.45 -0.23 11.28
CA LEU A 96 4.97 -1.27 10.39
C LEU A 96 6.38 -0.90 9.87
N PHE A 97 7.37 -1.00 10.75
CA PHE A 97 8.76 -0.59 10.45
C PHE A 97 9.32 -1.22 9.17
N THR A 98 9.15 -2.53 8.97
CA THR A 98 9.68 -3.21 7.77
C THR A 98 9.11 -2.62 6.48
N ILE A 99 7.81 -2.30 6.46
CA ILE A 99 7.18 -1.67 5.29
C ILE A 99 7.71 -0.25 5.11
N ALA A 100 7.76 0.55 6.18
CA ALA A 100 8.26 1.91 6.11
C ALA A 100 9.71 1.95 5.61
N GLN A 101 10.56 1.03 6.08
CA GLN A 101 11.94 0.88 5.65
C GLN A 101 12.03 0.52 4.16
N THR A 102 11.26 -0.47 3.70
CA THR A 102 11.21 -0.85 2.29
C THR A 102 10.79 0.35 1.42
N ILE A 103 9.75 1.08 1.80
CA ILE A 103 9.28 2.25 1.06
C ILE A 103 10.33 3.37 1.06
N CYS A 104 11.04 3.62 2.17
CA CYS A 104 12.10 4.64 2.24
C CYS A 104 13.30 4.32 1.33
N GLN A 105 13.50 3.04 1.01
CA GLN A 105 14.53 2.60 0.06
C GLN A 105 14.08 2.75 -1.40
N LEU A 106 12.79 2.94 -1.64
CA LEU A 106 12.29 3.33 -2.96
C LEU A 106 12.64 4.80 -3.16
N ASN A 107 13.23 5.13 -4.32
CA ASN A 107 13.59 6.51 -4.67
C ASN A 107 12.33 7.31 -5.07
N ILE A 108 11.43 7.50 -4.11
CA ILE A 108 10.12 8.13 -4.27
C ILE A 108 9.94 9.23 -3.20
N PRO A 109 9.01 10.18 -3.40
CA PRO A 109 8.68 11.16 -2.37
C PRO A 109 8.11 10.50 -1.11
N ILE A 110 8.70 10.82 0.04
CA ILE A 110 8.30 10.29 1.37
C ILE A 110 7.63 11.34 2.27
N ASP A 111 7.51 12.58 1.79
CA ASP A 111 7.02 13.75 2.51
C ASP A 111 5.63 14.23 2.06
N ILE A 112 4.96 13.45 1.19
CA ILE A 112 3.60 13.72 0.70
C ILE A 112 2.67 14.00 1.87
N GLN A 113 1.85 15.04 1.76
CA GLN A 113 0.90 15.41 2.80
C GLN A 113 -0.50 14.84 2.51
N ASN A 114 -1.14 14.29 3.54
CA ASN A 114 -2.54 13.89 3.47
C ASN A 114 -3.50 15.09 3.53
N SER A 115 -4.81 14.84 3.50
CA SER A 115 -5.84 15.89 3.49
C SER A 115 -5.86 16.76 4.76
N GLN A 116 -5.13 16.38 5.82
CA GLN A 116 -4.94 17.16 7.04
C GLN A 116 -3.61 17.94 7.05
N GLY A 117 -2.84 17.93 5.96
CA GLY A 117 -1.51 18.55 5.88
C GLY A 117 -0.43 17.77 6.64
N LEU A 118 -0.69 16.52 7.01
CA LEU A 118 0.26 15.69 7.76
C LEU A 118 1.10 14.88 6.78
N SER A 119 2.41 14.83 6.98
CA SER A 119 3.29 13.91 6.29
C SER A 119 3.37 12.58 7.07
N PRO A 120 3.94 11.52 6.48
CA PRO A 120 4.17 10.27 7.21
C PRO A 120 5.01 10.46 8.49
N LEU A 121 5.92 11.44 8.51
CA LEU A 121 6.69 11.77 9.71
C LEU A 121 5.80 12.36 10.82
N HIS A 122 4.86 13.26 10.48
CA HIS A 122 3.89 13.79 11.43
C HIS A 122 3.01 12.66 12.00
N VAL A 123 2.58 11.72 11.16
CA VAL A 123 1.80 10.55 11.58
C VAL A 123 2.64 9.65 12.50
N ALA A 124 3.86 9.29 12.12
CA ALA A 124 4.74 8.45 12.95
C ALA A 124 4.97 9.07 14.34
N ALA A 125 5.21 10.38 14.41
CA ALA A 125 5.37 11.10 15.68
C ALA A 125 4.08 11.10 16.51
N ARG A 126 2.91 11.28 15.86
CA ARG A 126 1.60 11.27 16.53
C ARG A 126 1.29 9.93 17.18
N PHE A 127 1.63 8.82 16.51
CA PHE A 127 1.34 7.47 16.99
C PHE A 127 2.49 6.83 17.79
N GLY A 128 3.62 7.53 17.95
CA GLY A 128 4.73 7.08 18.79
C GLY A 128 5.64 6.02 18.14
N SER A 129 5.61 5.89 16.82
CA SER A 129 6.39 4.91 16.04
C SER A 129 7.87 5.32 15.92
N ILE A 130 8.64 5.22 17.01
CA ILE A 130 10.00 5.76 17.12
C ILE A 130 10.97 5.20 16.06
N GLU A 131 10.87 3.93 15.72
CA GLU A 131 11.69 3.30 14.68
C GLU A 131 11.42 3.90 13.31
N ILE A 132 10.15 4.21 13.01
CA ILE A 132 9.74 4.83 11.75
C ILE A 132 10.16 6.30 11.71
N VAL A 133 10.02 7.03 12.83
CA VAL A 133 10.54 8.41 12.94
C VAL A 133 12.03 8.44 12.61
N ARG A 134 12.83 7.56 13.21
CA ARG A 134 14.26 7.44 12.92
C ARG A 134 14.53 7.10 11.45
N CYS A 135 13.78 6.14 10.91
CA CYS A 135 13.90 5.73 9.49
C CYS A 135 13.66 6.91 8.54
N LEU A 136 12.57 7.65 8.75
CA LEU A 136 12.20 8.79 7.91
C LEU A 136 13.18 9.96 8.05
N CYS A 137 13.67 10.25 9.26
CA CYS A 137 14.69 11.27 9.47
C CYS A 137 16.00 10.92 8.74
N LEU A 138 16.42 9.66 8.76
CA LEU A 138 17.61 9.21 8.04
C LEU A 138 17.41 9.26 6.51
N ALA A 139 16.25 8.83 6.04
CA ALA A 139 15.92 8.88 4.61
C ALA A 139 15.87 10.32 4.08
N GLY A 140 15.30 11.26 4.83
CA GLY A 140 15.25 12.68 4.45
C GLY A 140 16.63 13.36 4.35
N LEU A 141 17.64 12.86 5.10
CA LEU A 141 19.02 13.36 5.02
C LEU A 141 19.78 12.86 3.78
N MET A 142 19.27 11.83 3.07
CA MET A 142 19.90 11.35 1.83
C MET A 142 19.55 12.19 0.59
N TYR A 143 18.59 13.12 0.71
CA TYR A 143 18.08 13.95 -0.39
C TYR A 143 18.57 15.42 -0.35
N ILE A 144 19.54 15.74 0.53
CA ILE A 144 20.26 17.04 0.59
C ILE A 144 21.71 16.88 0.16
#